data_AF-A0A1I4LNI0-F1
#
_entry.id   AF-A0A1I4LNI0-F1
#
_cell.length_a   1.000
_cell.length_b   1.000
_cell.length_c   1.000
_cell.angle_alpha   90.00
_cell.angle_beta   90.00
_cell.angle_gamma   90.00
#
_symmetry.space_group_name_H-M   'P 1'
#
loop_
_entity.id
_entity.type
_entity.pdbx_description
1 polymer ?
#
loop_
_entity_poly.entity_id
_entity_poly.type
_entity_poly.pdbx_seq_one_letter_code
_entity_poly.pdbx_strand_id
1 'polypeptide(L)' 'MMDFNSTSSISGQVTALINAGMQGKHAQQAARQYLGASRLGIACERALQYEYAQAPVDYGREIPG' A
#
# COMPACT_ATOMS: atom_id res chain seq x y z
N MET A 1 -24.61 -12.72 6.49
CA MET A 1 -25.15 -11.44 5.99
C MET A 1 -24.02 -10.42 6.08
N MET A 2 -23.55 -9.88 4.95
CA MET A 2 -22.49 -8.87 4.96
C MET A 2 -23.08 -7.54 5.41
N ASP A 3 -22.50 -6.97 6.47
CA ASP A 3 -22.82 -5.62 6.93
C ASP A 3 -22.05 -4.61 6.08
N PHE A 4 -22.77 -3.90 5.22
CA PHE A 4 -22.22 -2.84 4.36
C PHE A 4 -22.16 -1.48 5.06
N ASN A 5 -22.50 -1.42 6.34
CA ASN A 5 -22.59 -0.20 7.12
C ASN A 5 -21.49 -0.08 8.18
N SER A 6 -20.38 -0.81 7.98
CA SER A 6 -19.23 -0.77 8.88
C SER A 6 -18.73 0.65 9.12
N THR A 7 -18.83 1.53 8.12
CA THR A 7 -18.41 2.94 8.18
C THR A 7 -19.31 3.84 9.04
N SER A 8 -20.59 3.51 9.27
CA SER A 8 -21.46 4.30 10.17
C SER A 8 -21.28 3.92 11.63
N SER A 9 -20.77 2.72 11.92
CA SER A 9 -20.41 2.33 13.27
C SER A 9 -19.30 3.22 13.81
N ILE A 10 -19.28 3.44 15.13
CA ILE A 10 -18.21 4.20 15.79
C ILE A 10 -16.84 3.60 15.46
N SER A 11 -16.72 2.26 15.45
CA SER A 11 -15.49 1.56 15.10
C SER A 11 -15.01 1.87 13.68
N GLY A 12 -15.93 1.90 12.70
CA GLY A 12 -15.61 2.24 11.32
C GLY A 12 -15.20 3.70 11.16
N GLN A 13 -15.90 4.63 11.82
CA GLN A 13 -15.52 6.04 11.81
C GLN A 13 -14.11 6.26 12.40
N VAL A 14 -13.80 5.62 13.53
CA VAL A 14 -12.46 5.68 14.13
C VAL A 14 -11.41 5.07 13.21
N THR A 15 -11.68 3.92 12.61
CA THR A 15 -10.77 3.27 11.64
C THR A 15 -10.50 4.18 10.43
N ALA A 16 -11.53 4.86 9.91
CA ALA A 16 -11.39 5.79 8.79
C ALA A 16 -10.48 6.98 9.14
N LEU A 17 -10.63 7.56 10.34
CA LEU A 17 -9.76 8.64 10.83
C LEU A 17 -8.30 8.19 10.98
N ILE A 18 -8.07 7.01 11.55
CA ILE A 18 -6.72 6.44 11.69
C ILE A 18 -6.10 6.22 10.31
N ASN A 19 -6.83 5.62 9.38
CA ASN A 19 -6.37 5.39 8.01
C ASN A 19 -6.04 6.69 7.29
N ALA A 20 -6.86 7.73 7.43
CA ALA A 20 -6.58 9.05 6.86
C ALA A 20 -5.28 9.65 7.43
N GLY A 21 -5.08 9.57 8.74
CA GLY A 21 -3.86 10.04 9.40
C GLY A 21 -2.61 9.29 8.96
N MET A 22 -2.69 7.95 8.85
CA MET A 22 -1.58 7.12 8.38
C MET A 22 -1.22 7.42 6.92
N GLN A 23 -2.21 7.56 6.05
CA GLN A 23 -2.00 7.93 4.64
C GLN A 23 -1.36 9.31 4.52
N GLY A 24 -1.87 10.31 5.27
CA GLY A 24 -1.29 11.65 5.28
C GLY A 24 0.16 11.67 5.74
N LYS A 25 0.48 10.94 6.81
CA LYS A 25 1.87 10.81 7.29
C LYS A 25 2.75 10.10 6.27
N HIS A 26 2.27 9.03 5.66
CA HIS A 26 3.02 8.27 4.65
C HIS A 26 3.32 9.14 3.41
N ALA A 27 2.37 9.96 2.97
CA ALA A 27 2.55 10.86 1.83
C ALA A 27 3.62 11.92 2.05
N GLN A 28 3.90 12.30 3.30
CA GLN A 28 4.98 13.25 3.65
C GLN A 28 6.36 12.58 3.77
N GLN A 29 6.40 11.25 3.83
CA GLN A 29 7.65 10.52 3.99
C GLN A 29 8.35 10.37 2.65
N ALA A 30 9.65 10.71 2.61
CA ALA A 30 10.46 10.48 1.43
C ALA A 30 10.49 8.99 1.07
N ALA A 31 10.43 8.70 -0.23
CA ALA A 31 10.48 7.34 -0.73
C ALA A 31 11.80 6.66 -0.33
N ARG A 32 11.73 5.40 0.10
CA ARG A 32 12.92 4.64 0.51
C ARG A 32 13.71 4.22 -0.71
N GLN A 33 15.04 4.32 -0.60
CA GLN A 33 15.98 3.89 -1.64
C GLN A 33 16.59 2.51 -1.33
N TYR A 34 15.88 1.69 -0.56
CA TYR A 34 16.31 0.37 -0.12
C TYR A 34 15.10 -0.54 0.10
N LEU A 35 15.34 -1.85 -0.01
CA LEU A 35 14.32 -2.87 0.24
C LEU A 35 14.14 -3.08 1.75
N GLY A 36 12.88 -3.16 2.19
CA GLY A 36 12.56 -3.50 3.57
C GLY A 36 12.87 -4.96 3.89
N ALA A 37 13.09 -5.28 5.16
CA ALA A 37 13.35 -6.66 5.63
C ALA A 37 12.20 -7.63 5.31
N SER A 38 10.98 -7.14 5.09
CA SER A 38 9.83 -7.94 4.63
C SER A 38 10.04 -8.59 3.24
N ARG A 39 11.08 -8.17 2.50
CA ARG A 39 11.42 -8.73 1.19
C ARG A 39 12.31 -9.98 1.27
N LEU A 40 12.77 -10.36 2.46
CA LEU A 40 13.51 -11.59 2.67
C LEU A 40 12.64 -12.81 2.33
N GLY A 41 13.17 -13.72 1.51
CA GLY A 41 12.47 -14.94 1.10
C GLY A 41 11.56 -14.79 -0.11
N ILE A 42 11.47 -13.60 -0.73
CA ILE A 42 10.80 -13.46 -2.04
C ILE A 42 11.60 -14.22 -3.09
N ALA A 43 10.95 -15.20 -3.74
CA ALA A 43 11.61 -16.08 -4.72
C ALA A 43 12.00 -15.36 -6.03
N CYS A 44 11.33 -14.27 -6.39
CA CYS A 44 11.57 -13.56 -7.64
C CYS A 44 12.47 -12.33 -7.43
N GLU A 45 13.77 -12.50 -7.68
CA GLU A 45 14.75 -11.42 -7.56
C GLU A 45 14.45 -10.25 -8.51
N ARG A 46 13.94 -10.54 -9.72
CA ARG A 46 13.57 -9.50 -10.69
C ARG A 46 12.45 -8.59 -10.17
N ALA A 47 11.49 -9.13 -9.43
CA ALA A 47 10.45 -8.31 -8.79
C ALA A 47 11.05 -7.36 -7.75
N LEU A 48 12.05 -7.82 -6.98
CA LEU A 48 12.76 -6.99 -6.02
C LEU A 48 13.56 -5.88 -6.69
N GLN A 49 14.18 -6.15 -7.84
CA GLN A 49 14.91 -5.15 -8.61
C GLN A 49 13.99 -4.03 -9.10
N TYR A 50 12.79 -4.35 -9.59
CA TYR A 50 11.80 -3.35 -10.00
C TYR A 50 11.36 -2.47 -8.83
N GLU A 51 11.14 -3.06 -7.66
CA GLU A 51 10.77 -2.30 -6.46
C GLU A 51 11.91 -1.39 -5.99
N TYR A 52 13.14 -1.92 -5.91
CA TYR A 52 14.30 -1.15 -5.51
C TYR A 52 14.57 0.02 -6.45
N ALA A 53 14.49 -0.22 -7.77
CA ALA A 53 14.64 0.81 -8.80
C ALA A 53 13.43 1.74 -8.93
N GLN A 54 12.34 1.47 -8.19
CA GLN A 54 11.07 2.19 -8.29
C GLN A 54 10.58 2.30 -9.73
N ALA A 55 10.71 1.19 -10.47
CA ALA A 55 10.40 1.16 -11.88
C ALA A 55 8.91 1.48 -12.12
N PRO A 56 8.58 2.25 -13.16
CA PRO A 56 7.19 2.53 -13.50
C PRO A 56 6.46 1.24 -13.86
N VAL A 57 5.14 1.23 -13.66
CA VAL A 57 4.29 0.14 -14.11
C VAL A 57 4.33 0.05 -15.63
N ASP A 58 4.38 -1.16 -16.18
CA ASP A 58 4.33 -1.40 -17.62
C ASP A 58 3.05 -0.81 -18.22
N TYR A 59 3.18 -0.17 -19.37
CA TYR A 59 2.05 0.38 -20.12
C TYR A 59 1.01 -0.71 -20.45
N GLY A 60 -0.28 -0.44 -20.21
CA GLY A 60 -1.38 -1.37 -20.48
C GLY A 60 -1.58 -2.45 -19.41
N ARG A 61 -0.86 -2.36 -18.28
CA ARG A 61 -1.00 -3.27 -17.14
C ARG A 61 -1.97 -2.75 -16.07
N GLU A 62 -2.60 -1.60 -16.30
CA GLU A 62 -3.70 -1.14 -15.45
C GLU A 62 -4.81 -2.20 -15.40
N ILE A 63 -5.01 -2.80 -14.23
CA ILE A 63 -6.14 -3.70 -13.99
C ILE A 63 -7.29 -2.79 -13.56
N PRO A 64 -8.40 -2.70 -14.31
CA PRO A 64 -9.57 -1.96 -13.83
C PRO A 64 -10.06 -2.62 -12.54
N GLY A 65 -10.17 -1.80 -11.49
CA GLY A 65 -10.73 -2.16 -10.19
C GLY A 65 -12.22 -1.92 -10.14
#